data_AF-A0A5M8PW86-F1
#
_entry.id   AF-A0A5M8PW86-F1
#
_cell.length_a   1.000
_cell.length_b   1.000
_cell.length_c   1.000
_cell.angle_alpha   90.00
_cell.angle_beta   90.00
_cell.angle_gamma   90.00
#
_symmetry.space_group_name_H-M   'P 1'
#
loop_
_entity.id
_entity.type
_entity.pdbx_description
1 polymer ?
#
loop_
_entity_poly.entity_id
_entity_poly.type
_entity_poly.pdbx_seq_one_letter_code
_entity_poly.pdbx_strand_id
1 'polypeptide(L)'
;MYAYDVPDFAAPISPISSGEVTSTEDRRARINAELCSQAFDVCVKGLIPGWRAARALDDDIVRFFLYCHRTWRDGAVVLTEVLIDISKRWKELGLAGSCPYPKPTPEELRDHQEKMRTYETAQKLRQDLMSILDTPSDGWVPADCWEEVNKAHKHAFDVILQAVQSDQSMSEQELRLLWPFDSP
;
A
#
# COMPACT_ATOMS: atom_id res chain seq x y z
N MET A 1 2.80 -2.57 -5.14
CA MET A 1 3.03 -1.13 -4.86
C MET A 1 1.95 -0.72 -3.88
N TYR A 2 2.28 -0.67 -2.60
CA TYR A 2 1.30 -0.65 -1.51
C TYR A 2 0.75 0.78 -1.30
N ALA A 3 -0.57 0.85 -1.27
CA ALA A 3 -1.39 2.03 -1.49
C ALA A 3 -1.14 3.20 -0.55
N TYR A 4 -0.42 4.26 -0.91
CA TYR A 4 -0.34 5.42 -0.02
C TYR A 4 -0.12 6.79 -0.69
N ASP A 5 -0.82 7.79 -0.14
CA ASP A 5 -0.44 9.21 -0.13
C ASP A 5 0.93 9.46 0.53
N VAL A 6 1.44 8.45 1.26
CA VAL A 6 2.78 8.35 1.88
C VAL A 6 3.66 7.36 1.08
N PRO A 7 4.63 7.83 0.30
CA PRO A 7 5.54 6.98 -0.45
C PRO A 7 6.10 5.84 0.40
N ASP A 8 6.19 4.62 -0.14
CA ASP A 8 6.99 3.56 0.49
C ASP A 8 8.46 3.97 0.41
N PHE A 9 8.93 4.70 1.44
CA PHE A 9 10.30 5.20 1.52
C PHE A 9 11.35 4.08 1.62
N ALA A 10 10.91 2.84 1.88
CA ALA A 10 11.74 1.64 1.87
C ALA A 10 11.62 0.87 0.54
N ALA A 11 10.81 1.33 -0.42
CA ALA A 11 10.85 0.77 -1.76
C ALA A 11 12.18 1.14 -2.43
N PRO A 12 12.90 0.17 -3.00
CA PRO A 12 14.02 0.49 -3.88
C PRO A 12 13.50 1.40 -4.99
N ILE A 13 14.25 2.46 -5.28
CA ILE A 13 13.97 3.36 -6.41
C ILE A 13 13.98 2.48 -7.66
N SER A 14 12.79 2.13 -8.15
CA SER A 14 12.66 1.29 -9.33
C SER A 14 13.11 2.13 -10.54
N PRO A 15 13.98 1.62 -11.43
CA PRO A 15 14.13 2.20 -12.76
C PRO A 15 12.75 2.19 -13.41
N ILE A 16 12.38 3.35 -13.96
CA ILE A 16 11.04 3.70 -14.41
C ILE A 16 10.41 2.58 -15.26
N SER A 17 9.24 2.09 -14.82
CA SER A 17 8.31 1.35 -15.68
C SER A 17 7.83 2.28 -16.79
N SER A 18 7.95 1.80 -18.03
CA SER A 18 7.56 2.42 -19.30
C SER A 18 6.04 2.66 -19.41
N GLY A 19 5.47 3.47 -18.52
CA GLY A 19 4.12 4.03 -18.70
C GLY A 19 4.18 5.24 -19.61
N GLU A 20 3.26 5.33 -20.58
CA GLU A 20 3.17 6.40 -21.58
C GLU A 20 3.29 7.80 -20.97
N VAL A 21 4.25 8.57 -21.49
CA VAL A 21 4.54 9.96 -21.10
C VAL A 21 3.66 10.88 -21.93
N THR A 22 2.75 11.61 -21.29
CA THR A 22 1.79 12.51 -21.96
C THR A 22 2.30 13.95 -22.13
N SER A 23 3.32 14.40 -21.38
CA SER A 23 3.88 15.76 -21.55
C SER A 23 5.39 15.92 -21.24
N THR A 24 6.01 16.95 -21.82
CA THR A 24 7.44 17.29 -21.58
C THR A 24 7.70 17.90 -20.21
N GLU A 25 6.67 18.41 -19.53
CA GLU A 25 6.74 18.95 -18.18
C GLU A 25 6.76 17.82 -17.15
N ASP A 26 5.95 16.77 -17.34
CA ASP A 26 5.97 15.58 -16.48
C ASP A 26 7.33 14.89 -16.49
N ARG A 27 7.97 14.83 -17.67
CA ARG A 27 9.32 14.28 -17.80
C ARG A 27 10.35 15.09 -17.01
N ARG A 28 10.26 16.43 -17.04
CA ARG A 28 11.15 17.32 -16.29
C ARG A 28 10.92 17.21 -14.78
N ALA A 29 9.66 17.18 -14.35
CA ALA A 29 9.30 16.97 -12.95
C ALA A 29 9.87 15.65 -12.40
N ARG A 30 9.81 14.57 -13.19
CA ARG A 30 10.37 13.26 -12.83
C ARG A 30 11.90 13.29 -12.68
N ILE A 31 12.61 13.88 -13.64
CA ILE A 31 14.08 14.02 -13.57
C ILE A 31 14.48 14.84 -12.32
N ASN A 32 13.76 15.92 -12.04
CA ASN A 32 14.01 16.74 -10.86
C ASN A 32 13.75 15.97 -9.57
N ALA A 33 12.67 15.20 -9.49
CA ALA A 33 12.37 14.37 -8.31
C ALA A 33 13.46 13.31 -8.07
N GLU A 34 13.96 12.67 -9.13
CA GLU A 34 15.06 11.71 -9.03
C GLU A 34 16.36 12.37 -8.56
N LEU A 35 16.72 13.52 -9.14
CA LEU A 35 17.91 14.27 -8.72
C LEU A 35 17.81 14.73 -7.26
N CYS A 36 16.63 15.21 -6.84
CA CYS A 36 16.36 15.58 -5.46
C CYS A 36 16.51 14.39 -4.51
N SER A 37 15.99 13.21 -4.88
CA SER A 37 16.11 11.98 -4.09
C SER A 37 17.58 11.56 -3.93
N GLN A 38 18.36 11.57 -5.02
CA GLN A 38 19.78 11.25 -5.00
C GLN A 38 20.58 12.24 -4.15
N ALA A 39 20.35 13.55 -4.33
CA ALA A 39 21.01 14.59 -3.55
C ALA A 39 20.67 14.46 -2.06
N PHE A 40 19.40 14.22 -1.74
CA PHE A 40 18.95 13.98 -0.37
C PHE A 40 19.65 12.77 0.26
N ASP A 41 19.73 11.64 -0.45
CA ASP A 41 20.39 10.42 0.05
C ASP A 41 21.89 10.66 0.33
N VAL A 42 22.60 11.33 -0.58
CA VAL A 42 24.01 11.70 -0.40
C VAL A 42 24.19 12.66 0.78
N CYS A 43 23.37 13.70 0.87
CA CYS A 43 23.44 14.68 1.96
C CYS A 43 23.14 14.04 3.31
N VAL A 44 22.10 13.22 3.42
CA VAL A 44 21.75 12.52 4.66
C VAL A 44 22.86 11.57 5.07
N LYS A 45 23.37 10.75 4.15
CA LYS A 45 24.48 9.83 4.43
C LYS A 45 25.75 10.58 4.81
N GLY A 46 26.05 11.74 4.21
CA GLY A 46 27.27 12.49 4.45
C GLY A 46 27.24 13.36 5.71
N LEU A 47 26.11 14.02 5.96
CA LEU A 47 26.01 15.13 6.92
C LEU A 47 25.35 14.72 8.25
N ILE A 48 24.65 13.59 8.30
CA ILE A 48 23.91 13.15 9.49
C ILE A 48 24.31 11.71 9.85
N PRO A 49 25.39 11.51 10.63
CA PRO A 49 25.91 10.19 10.98
C PRO A 49 24.87 9.26 11.65
N GLY A 50 23.99 9.82 12.48
CA GLY A 50 22.92 9.04 13.13
C GLY A 50 21.90 8.49 12.11
N TRP A 51 21.57 9.27 11.09
CA TRP A 51 20.66 8.83 10.03
C TRP A 51 21.34 7.88 9.06
N ARG A 52 22.66 8.01 8.82
CA ARG A 52 23.43 7.03 8.05
C ARG A 52 23.29 5.63 8.67
N ALA A 53 23.40 5.51 9.98
CA ALA A 53 23.24 4.23 10.67
C ALA A 53 21.79 3.68 10.54
N ALA A 54 20.78 4.53 10.73
CA ALA A 54 19.38 4.15 10.57
C ALA A 54 19.03 3.73 9.13
N ARG A 55 19.58 4.40 8.11
CA ARG A 55 19.39 4.07 6.69
C ARG A 55 20.27 2.92 6.20
N ALA A 56 21.16 2.39 7.04
CA ALA A 56 21.90 1.17 6.76
C ALA A 56 21.11 -0.09 7.15
N LEU A 57 19.96 0.05 7.84
CA LEU A 57 19.06 -1.07 8.07
C LEU A 57 18.46 -1.57 6.76
N ASP A 58 18.27 -2.89 6.67
CA ASP A 58 17.58 -3.53 5.56
C ASP A 58 16.13 -3.05 5.47
N ASP A 59 15.64 -2.89 4.24
CA ASP A 59 14.30 -2.39 3.93
C ASP A 59 13.20 -3.18 4.64
N ASP A 60 13.35 -4.49 4.84
CA ASP A 60 12.33 -5.29 5.53
C ASP A 60 12.21 -4.91 7.01
N ILE A 61 13.32 -4.56 7.66
CA ILE A 61 13.29 -4.09 9.04
C ILE A 61 12.61 -2.72 9.12
N VAL A 62 12.91 -1.83 8.16
CA VAL A 62 12.25 -0.52 8.09
C VAL A 62 10.75 -0.69 7.82
N ARG A 63 10.37 -1.54 6.86
CA ARG A 63 8.99 -1.87 6.53
C ARG A 63 8.23 -2.42 7.73
N PHE A 64 8.86 -3.27 8.55
CA PHE A 64 8.22 -3.81 9.74
C PHE A 64 7.70 -2.70 10.67
N PHE A 65 8.53 -1.70 10.98
CA PHE A 65 8.11 -0.55 11.80
C PHE A 65 7.05 0.32 11.09
N LEU A 66 7.15 0.47 9.77
CA LEU A 66 6.16 1.19 8.96
C LEU A 66 4.80 0.49 8.91
N TYR A 67 4.73 -0.83 8.95
CA TYR A 67 3.43 -1.51 8.93
C TYR A 67 2.86 -1.70 10.33
N CYS A 68 3.70 -1.83 11.36
CA CYS A 68 3.24 -1.95 12.75
C CYS A 68 2.29 -0.82 13.15
N HIS A 69 2.65 0.44 12.87
CA HIS A 69 1.85 1.61 13.27
C HIS A 69 0.54 1.77 12.48
N ARG A 70 0.35 0.98 11.43
CA ARG A 70 -0.76 1.07 10.49
C ARG A 70 -1.67 -0.15 10.44
N THR A 71 -1.36 -1.16 11.23
CA THR A 71 -2.19 -2.36 11.38
C THR A 71 -3.63 -2.06 11.77
N TRP A 72 -3.88 -1.01 12.56
CA TRP A 72 -5.24 -0.60 12.94
C TRP A 72 -6.07 -0.06 11.77
N ARG A 73 -5.42 0.49 10.73
CA ARG A 73 -6.07 1.08 9.56
C ARG A 73 -6.09 0.13 8.38
N ASP A 74 -4.96 -0.51 8.11
CA ASP A 74 -4.74 -1.32 6.90
C ASP A 74 -4.78 -2.82 7.18
N GLY A 75 -5.02 -3.21 8.43
CA GLY A 75 -5.01 -4.60 8.85
C GLY A 75 -3.60 -5.17 9.02
N ALA A 76 -3.55 -6.37 9.59
CA ALA A 76 -2.29 -7.06 9.89
C ALA A 76 -1.74 -7.88 8.71
N VAL A 77 -2.43 -7.91 7.57
CA VAL A 77 -2.05 -8.78 6.44
C VAL A 77 -0.67 -8.37 5.92
N VAL A 78 -0.46 -7.11 5.58
CA VAL A 78 0.85 -6.64 5.07
C VAL A 78 1.96 -6.77 6.12
N LEU A 79 1.64 -6.55 7.40
CA LEU A 79 2.61 -6.78 8.48
C LEU A 79 3.03 -8.27 8.53
N THR A 80 2.08 -9.17 8.30
CA THR A 80 2.35 -10.61 8.28
C THR A 80 3.29 -10.97 7.13
N GLU A 81 3.08 -10.41 5.93
CA GLU A 81 4.00 -10.63 4.79
C GLU A 81 5.43 -10.21 5.15
N VAL A 82 5.59 -9.02 5.75
CA VAL A 82 6.92 -8.53 6.16
C VAL A 82 7.55 -9.41 7.27
N LEU A 83 6.76 -9.89 8.22
CA LEU A 83 7.24 -10.82 9.26
C LEU A 83 7.70 -12.15 8.66
N ILE A 84 6.97 -12.65 7.65
CA ILE A 84 7.32 -13.85 6.91
C ILE A 84 8.65 -13.65 6.20
N ASP A 85 8.86 -12.52 5.52
CA ASP A 85 10.10 -12.23 4.81
C ASP A 85 11.30 -12.02 5.75
N ILE A 86 11.10 -11.33 6.88
CA ILE A 86 12.11 -11.24 7.95
C ILE A 86 12.46 -12.63 8.49
N SER A 87 11.47 -13.51 8.72
CA SER A 87 11.71 -14.87 9.24
C SER A 87 12.50 -15.73 8.24
N LYS A 88 12.24 -15.57 6.93
CA LYS A 88 13.03 -16.23 5.87
C LYS A 88 14.47 -15.73 5.86
N ARG A 89 14.68 -14.41 5.99
CA ARG A 89 15.99 -13.74 5.88
C ARG A 89 16.71 -13.50 7.21
N TRP A 90 16.22 -14.05 8.33
CA TRP A 90 16.70 -13.72 9.69
C TRP A 90 18.22 -13.74 9.86
N LYS A 91 18.88 -14.79 9.34
CA LYS A 91 20.34 -14.94 9.42
C LYS A 91 21.08 -13.97 8.51
N GLU A 92 20.54 -13.70 7.33
CA GLU A 92 21.10 -12.77 6.33
C GLU A 92 21.05 -11.32 6.83
N LEU A 93 19.98 -11.00 7.57
CA LEU A 93 19.78 -9.72 8.24
C LEU A 93 20.70 -9.51 9.46
N GLY A 94 21.53 -10.51 9.82
CA GLY A 94 22.47 -10.42 10.94
C GLY A 94 21.80 -10.35 12.32
N LEU A 95 20.52 -10.76 12.43
CA LEU A 95 19.77 -10.69 13.67
C LEU A 95 20.19 -11.79 14.64
N ALA A 96 20.32 -11.44 15.92
CA ALA A 96 20.78 -12.34 16.96
C ALA A 96 19.74 -13.42 17.30
N GLY A 97 20.24 -14.61 17.66
CA GLY A 97 19.41 -15.72 18.13
C GLY A 97 18.52 -16.35 17.04
N SER A 98 17.51 -17.09 17.48
CA SER A 98 16.46 -17.62 16.61
C SER A 98 15.36 -16.60 16.38
N CYS A 99 14.79 -16.56 15.17
CA CYS A 99 13.62 -15.74 14.89
C CYS A 99 12.47 -16.09 15.86
N PRO A 100 11.88 -15.10 16.57
CA PRO A 100 10.73 -15.33 17.44
C PRO A 100 9.45 -15.59 16.63
N TYR A 101 9.41 -15.19 15.36
CA TYR A 101 8.33 -15.51 14.44
C TYR A 101 8.65 -16.85 13.74
N PRO A 102 7.94 -17.94 14.07
CA PRO A 102 8.22 -19.25 13.50
C PRO A 102 8.04 -19.21 11.98
N LYS A 103 8.81 -20.05 11.27
CA LYS A 103 8.64 -20.19 9.83
C LYS A 103 7.23 -20.75 9.56
N PRO A 104 6.41 -20.07 8.74
CA PRO A 104 5.07 -20.55 8.43
C PRO A 104 5.11 -21.92 7.77
N THR A 105 4.11 -22.74 8.07
CA THR A 105 3.81 -23.95 7.33
C THR A 105 3.36 -23.62 5.90
N PRO A 106 3.45 -24.58 4.96
CA PRO A 106 2.93 -24.38 3.60
C PRO A 106 1.45 -24.02 3.55
N GLU A 107 0.66 -24.52 4.49
CA GLU A 107 -0.77 -24.20 4.62
C GLU A 107 -0.98 -22.75 5.06
N GLU A 108 -0.32 -22.32 6.13
CA GLU A 108 -0.39 -20.93 6.60
C GLU A 108 0.09 -19.93 5.53
N LEU A 109 1.11 -20.31 4.74
CA LEU A 109 1.59 -19.47 3.65
C LEU A 109 0.56 -19.35 2.53
N ARG A 110 -0.14 -20.44 2.18
CA ARG A 110 -1.22 -20.42 1.18
C ARG A 110 -2.37 -19.53 1.64
N ASP A 111 -2.79 -19.70 2.89
CA ASP A 111 -3.86 -18.90 3.49
C ASP A 111 -3.47 -17.42 3.57
N HIS A 112 -2.19 -17.13 3.85
CA HIS A 112 -1.67 -15.77 3.83
C HIS A 112 -1.70 -15.16 2.42
N GLN A 113 -1.29 -15.92 1.40
CA GLN A 113 -1.34 -15.47 0.01
C GLN A 113 -2.76 -15.15 -0.46
N GLU A 114 -3.76 -15.94 -0.04
CA GLU A 114 -5.15 -15.65 -0.32
C GLU A 114 -5.59 -14.33 0.35
N LYS A 115 -5.28 -14.15 1.65
CA LYS A 115 -5.55 -12.90 2.37
C LYS A 115 -4.87 -11.69 1.71
N MET A 116 -3.65 -11.87 1.19
CA MET A 116 -2.93 -10.83 0.46
C MET A 116 -3.64 -10.43 -0.84
N ARG A 117 -4.13 -11.39 -1.63
CA ARG A 117 -4.90 -11.08 -2.86
C ARG A 117 -6.20 -10.33 -2.55
N THR A 118 -6.91 -10.76 -1.51
CA THR A 118 -8.14 -10.10 -1.04
C THR A 118 -7.83 -8.67 -0.58
N TYR A 119 -6.76 -8.50 0.18
CA TYR A 119 -6.28 -7.19 0.62
C TYR A 119 -5.94 -6.27 -0.57
N GLU A 120 -5.18 -6.77 -1.55
CA GLU A 120 -4.83 -6.00 -2.77
C GLU A 120 -6.07 -5.59 -3.57
N THR A 121 -7.06 -6.49 -3.67
CA THR A 121 -8.33 -6.21 -4.34
C THR A 121 -9.10 -5.09 -3.62
N ALA A 122 -9.21 -5.16 -2.29
CA ALA A 122 -9.85 -4.12 -1.49
C ALA A 122 -9.14 -2.76 -1.60
N GLN A 123 -7.80 -2.78 -1.58
CA GLN A 123 -7.00 -1.55 -1.73
C GLN A 123 -7.18 -0.90 -3.10
N LYS A 124 -7.22 -1.71 -4.16
CA LYS A 124 -7.50 -1.21 -5.51
C LYS A 124 -8.89 -0.60 -5.60
N LEU A 125 -9.92 -1.29 -5.11
CA LEU A 125 -11.28 -0.77 -5.05
C LEU A 125 -11.35 0.57 -4.31
N ARG A 126 -10.66 0.68 -3.17
CA ARG A 126 -10.55 1.94 -2.41
C ARG A 126 -9.95 3.06 -3.26
N GLN A 127 -8.84 2.82 -3.94
CA GLN A 127 -8.20 3.82 -4.79
C GLN A 127 -9.11 4.27 -5.94
N ASP A 128 -9.78 3.32 -6.59
CA ASP A 128 -10.72 3.60 -7.66
C ASP A 128 -11.88 4.47 -7.15
N LEU A 129 -12.45 4.14 -5.98
CA LEU A 129 -13.53 4.92 -5.38
C LEU A 129 -13.09 6.31 -4.91
N MET A 130 -11.89 6.46 -4.34
CA MET A 130 -11.33 7.76 -4.00
C MET A 130 -11.24 8.67 -5.23
N SER A 131 -10.81 8.11 -6.37
CA SER A 131 -10.75 8.81 -7.65
C SER A 131 -12.14 9.18 -8.19
N ILE A 132 -13.11 8.25 -8.12
CA ILE A 132 -14.49 8.45 -8.58
C ILE A 132 -15.21 9.52 -7.76
N LEU A 133 -15.02 9.52 -6.44
CA LEU A 133 -15.72 10.38 -5.51
C LEU A 133 -14.99 11.70 -5.24
N ASP A 134 -13.78 11.86 -5.78
CA ASP A 134 -12.86 12.97 -5.48
C ASP A 134 -12.66 13.15 -3.98
N THR A 135 -12.42 12.03 -3.27
CA THR A 135 -12.24 12.04 -1.81
C THR A 135 -10.80 11.73 -1.40
N PRO A 136 -10.32 12.36 -0.31
CA PRO A 136 -9.05 12.01 0.29
C PRO A 136 -9.06 10.57 0.84
N SER A 137 -7.89 10.05 1.17
CA SER A 137 -7.77 8.66 1.64
C SER A 137 -8.50 8.36 2.94
N ASP A 138 -8.80 9.35 3.77
CA ASP A 138 -9.61 9.17 4.98
C ASP A 138 -11.13 9.18 4.71
N GLY A 139 -11.55 9.40 3.45
CA GLY A 139 -12.95 9.43 3.04
C GLY A 139 -13.72 10.64 3.56
N TRP A 140 -13.04 11.66 4.07
CA TRP A 140 -13.70 12.85 4.61
C TRP A 140 -14.32 13.69 3.50
N VAL A 141 -15.56 14.15 3.73
CA VAL A 141 -16.33 14.96 2.79
C VAL A 141 -16.89 16.20 3.49
N PRO A 142 -16.72 17.41 2.91
CA PRO A 142 -17.35 18.63 3.40
C PRO A 142 -18.89 18.54 3.43
N ALA A 143 -19.52 19.18 4.42
CA ALA A 143 -20.98 19.11 4.60
C ALA A 143 -21.79 19.70 3.43
N ASP A 144 -21.24 20.69 2.74
CA ASP A 144 -21.79 21.36 1.56
C ASP A 144 -21.83 20.46 0.32
N CYS A 145 -20.92 19.48 0.22
CA CYS A 145 -20.88 18.52 -0.90
C CYS A 145 -21.40 17.13 -0.52
N TRP A 146 -21.78 16.89 0.74
CA TRP A 146 -22.13 15.57 1.27
C TRP A 146 -23.25 14.88 0.49
N GLU A 147 -24.33 15.59 0.16
CA GLU A 147 -25.49 15.00 -0.51
C GLU A 147 -25.13 14.48 -1.91
N GLU A 148 -24.31 15.24 -2.64
CA GLU A 148 -23.84 14.89 -3.98
C GLU A 148 -22.89 13.68 -3.94
N VAL A 149 -21.90 13.70 -3.02
CA VAL A 149 -20.93 12.62 -2.87
C VAL A 149 -21.59 11.34 -2.37
N ASN A 150 -22.52 11.42 -1.42
CA ASN A 150 -23.27 10.26 -0.94
C ASN A 150 -24.14 9.63 -2.05
N LYS A 151 -24.72 10.46 -2.92
CA LYS A 151 -25.45 9.96 -4.10
C LYS A 151 -24.50 9.28 -5.09
N ALA A 152 -23.33 9.85 -5.34
CA ALA A 152 -22.31 9.26 -6.21
C ALA A 152 -21.76 7.94 -5.62
N HIS A 153 -21.59 7.86 -4.30
CA HIS A 153 -21.16 6.66 -3.59
C HIS A 153 -22.15 5.50 -3.71
N LYS A 154 -23.45 5.76 -3.50
CA LYS A 154 -24.51 4.78 -3.74
C LYS A 154 -24.54 4.32 -5.20
N HIS A 155 -24.44 5.28 -6.14
CA HIS A 155 -24.41 4.96 -7.56
C HIS A 155 -23.20 4.10 -7.95
N ALA A 156 -22.02 4.41 -7.42
CA ALA A 156 -20.81 3.63 -7.65
C ALA A 156 -20.97 2.18 -7.15
N PHE A 157 -21.59 2.00 -5.98
CA PHE A 157 -21.89 0.66 -5.46
C PHE A 157 -22.82 -0.11 -6.41
N ASP A 158 -23.91 0.51 -6.87
CA ASP A 158 -24.86 -0.15 -7.78
C ASP A 158 -24.20 -0.55 -9.10
N VAL A 159 -23.38 0.33 -9.68
CA VAL A 159 -22.66 0.06 -10.94
C VAL A 159 -21.67 -1.09 -10.76
N ILE A 160 -20.90 -1.08 -9.68
CA ILE A 160 -19.93 -2.15 -9.40
C ILE A 160 -20.65 -3.46 -9.11
N LEU A 161 -21.74 -3.43 -8.33
CA LEU A 161 -22.56 -4.61 -8.04
C LEU A 161 -23.10 -5.25 -9.33
N GLN A 162 -23.62 -4.44 -10.25
CA GLN A 162 -24.08 -4.91 -11.55
C GLN A 162 -22.95 -5.52 -12.38
N ALA A 163 -21.76 -4.91 -12.37
CA ALA A 163 -20.61 -5.43 -13.08
C ALA A 163 -20.17 -6.79 -12.53
N VAL A 164 -20.03 -6.94 -11.21
CA VAL A 164 -19.59 -8.20 -10.60
C VAL A 164 -20.62 -9.33 -10.73
N GLN A 165 -21.92 -9.00 -10.69
CA GLN A 165 -22.99 -9.97 -10.94
C GLN A 165 -22.99 -10.44 -12.41
N SER A 166 -22.75 -9.53 -13.35
CA SER A 166 -22.69 -9.85 -14.78
C SER A 166 -21.50 -10.74 -15.10
N ASP A 167 -20.34 -10.45 -14.53
CA ASP A 167 -19.10 -11.20 -14.74
C ASP A 167 -18.98 -12.45 -13.86
N GLN A 168 -19.95 -12.68 -12.95
CA GLN A 168 -19.93 -13.74 -11.93
C GLN A 168 -18.61 -13.79 -11.15
N SER A 169 -17.98 -12.63 -10.96
CA SER A 169 -16.64 -12.53 -10.37
C SER A 169 -16.68 -12.59 -8.84
N MET A 170 -17.75 -12.07 -8.23
CA MET A 170 -18.01 -12.18 -6.80
C MET A 170 -19.48 -11.96 -6.45
N SER A 171 -19.87 -12.43 -5.26
CA SER A 171 -21.20 -12.20 -4.67
C SER A 171 -21.34 -10.79 -4.08
N GLU A 172 -22.58 -10.36 -3.86
CA GLU A 172 -22.87 -9.10 -3.17
C GLU A 172 -22.29 -9.09 -1.75
N GLN A 173 -22.35 -10.22 -1.04
CA GLN A 173 -21.79 -10.32 0.31
C GLN A 173 -20.28 -10.12 0.30
N GLU A 174 -19.56 -10.71 -0.66
CA GLU A 174 -18.12 -10.52 -0.82
C GLU A 174 -17.79 -9.07 -1.19
N LEU A 175 -18.55 -8.45 -2.09
CA LEU A 175 -18.37 -7.03 -2.42
C LEU A 175 -18.55 -6.14 -1.18
N ARG A 176 -19.58 -6.40 -0.37
CA ARG A 176 -19.82 -5.67 0.88
C ARG A 176 -18.70 -5.85 1.90
N LEU A 177 -18.06 -7.03 1.95
CA LEU A 177 -16.91 -7.26 2.82
C LEU A 177 -15.64 -6.54 2.34
N LEU A 178 -15.49 -6.33 1.03
CA LEU A 178 -14.38 -5.56 0.46
C LEU A 178 -14.65 -4.06 0.43
N TRP A 179 -15.89 -3.63 0.64
CA TRP A 179 -16.28 -2.24 0.48
C TRP A 179 -15.53 -1.36 1.51
N PRO A 180 -14.77 -0.35 1.06
CA PRO A 180 -13.81 0.35 1.93
C PRO A 180 -14.43 1.46 2.78
N PHE A 181 -15.68 1.84 2.49
CA PHE A 181 -16.41 2.90 3.19
C PHE A 181 -17.63 2.33 3.90
N ASP A 182 -18.33 3.17 4.66
CA ASP A 182 -19.61 2.78 5.25
C ASP A 182 -20.58 2.27 4.16
N SER A 183 -21.46 1.36 4.53
CA SER A 183 -22.39 0.77 3.57
C SER A 183 -23.32 1.86 3.01
N PRO A 184 -23.49 1.94 1.67
CA PRO A 184 -24.41 2.88 1.03
C PRO A 184 -25.88 2.62 1.36
#